data_AF-A0A931N324-F1
#
_entry.id   AF-A0A931N324-F1
#
_cell.length_a   1.000
_cell.length_b   1.000
_cell.length_c   1.000
_cell.angle_alpha   90.00
_cell.angle_beta   90.00
_cell.angle_gamma   90.00
#
_symmetry.space_group_name_H-M   'P 1'
#
loop_
_entity.id
_entity.type
_entity.pdbx_description
1 polymer ?
#
loop_
_entity_poly.entity_id
_entity_poly.type
_entity_poly.pdbx_seq_one_letter_code
_entity_poly.pdbx_strand_id
1 'polypeptide(L)'
;MSIIAGPAVPHGTRRARRSLISLGAVDFSLAAGPDPPGYDHYLLSLSSGKDSQAMADVLVEQFHHLGLLDRVTTVHADMGRVD
;
A
#
# COMPACT_ATOMS: atom_id res chain seq x y z
N MET A 1 47.99 19.59 -2.69
CA MET A 1 46.89 18.99 -1.90
C MET A 1 46.09 20.15 -1.37
N SER A 2 44.90 20.41 -1.92
CA SER A 2 44.08 21.60 -1.63
C SER A 2 42.76 21.13 -1.02
N ILE A 3 42.42 21.64 0.17
CA ILE A 3 41.10 21.42 0.78
C ILE A 3 40.48 22.81 0.92
N ILE A 4 39.44 23.04 0.11
CA ILE A 4 38.62 24.24 0.14
C ILE A 4 37.67 24.12 1.34
N ALA A 5 37.79 25.01 2.31
CA ALA A 5 36.83 25.15 3.40
C ALA A 5 35.56 25.85 2.88
N GLY A 6 34.42 25.16 2.92
CA GLY A 6 33.11 25.75 2.63
C GLY A 6 32.64 26.64 3.81
N PRO A 7 31.83 27.69 3.54
CA PRO A 7 31.40 28.62 4.58
C PRO A 7 30.36 27.99 5.52
N ALA A 8 30.44 28.36 6.80
CA ALA A 8 29.50 27.97 7.84
C ALA A 8 28.09 28.55 7.58
N VAL A 9 27.05 27.70 7.69
CA VAL A 9 25.65 28.10 7.54
C VAL A 9 25.10 28.52 8.92
N PRO A 10 24.51 29.71 9.08
CA PRO A 10 23.96 30.15 10.35
C PRO A 10 22.65 29.41 10.69
N HIS A 11 22.50 29.02 11.95
CA HIS A 11 21.24 28.54 12.53
C HIS A 11 20.22 29.69 12.66
N GLY A 12 19.53 29.97 11.55
CA GLY A 12 18.31 30.79 11.56
C GLY A 12 17.10 29.93 11.93
N THR A 13 16.39 30.31 12.99
CA THR A 13 15.13 29.72 13.41
C THR A 13 14.01 30.03 12.40
N ARG A 14 13.92 29.20 11.36
CA ARG A 14 12.86 29.29 10.35
C ARG A 14 11.58 28.70 10.94
N ARG A 15 10.79 29.53 11.63
CA ARG A 15 9.41 29.19 12.01
C ARG A 15 8.60 29.05 10.72
N ALA A 16 8.51 27.82 10.21
CA ALA A 16 7.69 27.50 9.06
C ALA A 16 6.25 27.89 9.37
N ARG A 17 5.77 28.96 8.73
CA ARG A 17 4.33 29.24 8.68
C ARG A 17 3.70 28.10 7.89
N ARG A 18 3.12 27.13 8.62
CA ARG A 18 2.20 26.15 8.04
C ARG A 18 1.06 26.92 7.41
N SER A 19 1.03 26.96 6.08
CA SER A 19 -0.18 27.35 5.35
C SER A 19 -1.20 26.26 5.63
N LEU A 20 -2.14 26.52 6.54
CA LEU A 20 -3.31 25.68 6.71
C LEU A 20 -4.19 25.90 5.50
N ILE A 21 -4.07 25.02 4.52
CA ILE A 21 -5.03 24.93 3.43
C ILE A 21 -6.33 24.49 4.09
N SER A 22 -7.31 25.39 4.15
CA SER A 22 -8.69 25.02 4.48
C SER A 22 -9.22 24.17 3.31
N LEU A 23 -8.98 22.86 3.38
CA LEU A 23 -9.71 21.89 2.59
C LEU A 23 -11.15 21.98 3.10
N GLY A 24 -11.99 22.74 2.39
CA GLY A 24 -13.42 22.83 2.66
C GLY A 24 -13.98 21.44 2.92
N ALA A 25 -14.89 21.33 3.90
CA ALA A 25 -15.40 20.09 4.47
C ALA A 25 -15.41 18.93 3.46
N VAL A 26 -14.36 18.12 3.50
CA VAL A 26 -14.28 16.90 2.69
C VAL A 26 -15.21 15.93 3.36
N ASP A 27 -16.35 15.67 2.73
CA ASP A 27 -17.22 14.58 3.13
C ASP A 27 -16.48 13.27 2.86
N PHE A 28 -15.99 12.65 3.94
CA PHE A 28 -15.34 11.34 3.91
C PHE A 28 -16.37 10.21 3.98
N SER A 29 -17.61 10.42 3.51
CA SER A 29 -18.59 9.36 3.32
C SER A 29 -17.88 8.13 2.77
N LEU A 30 -17.73 7.14 3.65
CA LEU A 30 -16.97 5.93 3.38
C LEU A 30 -17.73 5.24 2.25
N ALA A 31 -17.16 5.29 1.04
CA ALA A 31 -17.73 4.57 -0.08
C ALA A 31 -17.99 3.13 0.38
N ALA A 32 -19.17 2.60 0.04
CA ALA A 32 -19.50 1.22 0.37
C ALA A 32 -18.32 0.34 -0.04
N GLY A 33 -17.77 -0.38 0.94
CA GLY A 33 -16.65 -1.28 0.69
C GLY A 33 -17.05 -2.33 -0.34
N PRO A 34 -16.07 -3.01 -0.95
CA PRO A 34 -16.37 -4.14 -1.83
C PRO A 34 -17.25 -5.14 -1.07
N ASP A 35 -18.33 -5.59 -1.70
CA ASP A 35 -19.19 -6.66 -1.20
C ASP A 35 -18.57 -7.99 -1.63
N PRO A 36 -17.84 -8.72 -0.77
CA PRO A 36 -17.08 -9.87 -1.22
C PRO A 36 -18.01 -10.91 -1.88
N PRO A 37 -19.10 -11.39 -1.25
CA PRO A 37 -19.99 -12.39 -1.86
C PRO A 37 -20.52 -12.06 -3.27
N GLY A 38 -20.53 -10.79 -3.66
CA GLY A 38 -20.98 -10.32 -4.98
C GLY A 38 -20.05 -10.69 -6.15
N TYR A 39 -18.84 -11.19 -5.90
CA TYR A 39 -17.93 -11.65 -6.95
C TYR A 39 -18.09 -13.15 -7.25
N ASP A 40 -18.06 -13.50 -8.54
CA ASP A 40 -18.08 -14.90 -9.00
C ASP A 40 -16.74 -15.61 -8.75
N HIS A 41 -15.62 -14.88 -8.92
CA HIS A 41 -14.27 -15.39 -8.76
C HIS A 41 -13.33 -14.32 -8.20
N TYR A 42 -12.35 -14.76 -7.41
CA TYR A 42 -11.25 -13.93 -6.91
C TYR A 42 -9.92 -14.42 -7.45
N LEU A 43 -9.11 -13.47 -7.92
CA LEU A 43 -7.75 -13.72 -8.37
C LEU A 43 -6.76 -13.10 -7.40
N LEU A 44 -6.00 -13.92 -6.71
CA LEU A 44 -4.93 -13.49 -5.81
C LEU A 44 -3.59 -13.56 -6.53
N SER A 45 -3.04 -12.41 -6.90
CA SER A 45 -1.69 -12.33 -7.46
C SER A 45 -0.65 -12.40 -6.34
N LEU A 46 0.25 -13.37 -6.42
CA LEU A 46 1.30 -13.62 -5.44
C LEU A 46 2.66 -13.41 -6.08
N SER A 47 3.57 -12.72 -5.37
CA SER A 47 4.94 -12.45 -5.83
C SER A 47 6.00 -13.25 -5.07
N SER A 48 5.58 -14.12 -4.14
CA SER A 48 6.46 -14.78 -3.16
C SER A 48 7.15 -13.82 -2.18
N GLY A 49 6.87 -12.51 -2.26
CA GLY A 49 7.30 -11.52 -1.29
C GLY A 49 6.53 -11.65 0.02
N LYS A 50 7.15 -11.22 1.12
CA LYS A 50 6.57 -11.29 2.48
C LYS A 50 5.18 -10.62 2.55
N ASP A 51 5.03 -9.48 1.89
CA ASP A 51 3.76 -8.74 1.89
C ASP A 51 2.65 -9.52 1.19
N SER A 52 2.96 -10.17 0.06
CA SER A 52 1.98 -10.99 -0.66
C SER A 52 1.59 -12.24 0.13
N GLN A 53 2.49 -12.79 0.94
CA GLN A 53 2.22 -13.92 1.83
C GLN A 53 1.36 -13.50 3.02
N ALA A 54 1.67 -12.37 3.66
CA ALA A 54 0.87 -11.84 4.76
C ALA A 54 -0.55 -11.45 4.30
N MET A 55 -0.67 -10.85 3.11
CA MET A 55 -1.97 -10.59 2.50
C MET A 55 -2.75 -11.88 2.24
N ALA A 56 -2.09 -12.92 1.70
CA ALA A 56 -2.75 -14.19 1.42
C ALA A 56 -3.28 -14.86 2.70
N ASP A 57 -2.53 -14.81 3.81
CA ASP A 57 -2.95 -15.36 5.10
C ASP A 57 -4.27 -14.73 5.58
N VAL A 58 -4.33 -13.40 5.62
CA VAL A 58 -5.53 -12.66 6.03
C VAL A 58 -6.72 -12.91 5.10
N LEU A 59 -6.48 -12.92 3.78
CA LEU A 59 -7.56 -13.12 2.81
C LEU A 59 -8.10 -14.54 2.83
N VAL A 60 -7.25 -15.55 2.99
CA VAL A 60 -7.69 -16.96 3.09
C VAL A 60 -8.54 -17.16 4.34
N GLU A 61 -8.14 -16.60 5.48
CA GLU A 61 -8.95 -16.63 6.70
C GLU A 61 -10.33 -16.00 6.47
N GLN A 62 -10.37 -14.82 5.83
CA GLN A 62 -11.63 -14.14 5.54
C GLN A 62 -12.52 -14.92 4.57
N PHE A 63 -11.96 -15.46 3.47
CA PHE A 63 -12.73 -16.26 2.51
C PHE A 63 -13.21 -17.58 3.12
N HIS A 64 -12.43 -18.18 4.03
CA HIS A 64 -12.85 -19.36 4.77
C HIS A 64 -14.08 -19.05 5.63
N HIS A 65 -14.06 -17.96 6.40
CA HIS A 65 -15.21 -17.54 7.23
C HIS A 65 -16.46 -17.22 6.42
N LEU A 66 -16.29 -16.74 5.18
CA LEU A 66 -17.41 -16.43 4.28
C LEU A 66 -17.87 -17.63 3.44
N GLY A 67 -17.18 -18.77 3.49
CA GLY A 67 -17.49 -19.94 2.67
C GLY A 67 -17.26 -19.71 1.17
N LEU A 68 -16.23 -18.94 0.81
CA LEU A 68 -15.95 -18.49 -0.56
C LEU A 68 -14.65 -19.07 -1.15
N LEU A 69 -13.98 -20.00 -0.45
CA LEU A 69 -12.70 -20.56 -0.89
C LEU A 69 -12.77 -21.29 -2.23
N ASP A 70 -13.94 -21.82 -2.59
CA ASP A 70 -14.22 -22.46 -3.88
C ASP A 70 -14.12 -21.48 -5.07
N ARG A 71 -14.12 -20.18 -4.81
CA ARG A 71 -14.06 -19.11 -5.82
C ARG A 71 -12.69 -18.45 -5.93
N VAL A 72 -11.72 -18.84 -5.10
CA VAL A 72 -10.41 -18.18 -5.01
C VAL A 72 -9.38 -18.93 -5.85
N THR A 73 -8.71 -18.21 -6.76
CA THR A 73 -7.57 -18.71 -7.55
C THR A 73 -6.33 -17.88 -7.24
N THR A 74 -5.21 -18.54 -6.96
CA THR A 74 -3.91 -17.88 -6.80
C THR A 74 -3.12 -17.94 -8.11
N VAL A 75 -2.42 -16.85 -8.44
CA VAL A 75 -1.55 -16.77 -9.62
C VAL A 75 -0.20 -16.21 -9.21
N HIS A 76 0.87 -16.84 -9.67
CA HIS A 76 2.23 -16.32 -9.55
C HIS A 76 2.78 -16.04 -10.95
N ALA A 77 3.20 -14.80 -11.18
CA ALA A 77 3.87 -14.40 -12.41
C ALA A 77 5.40 -14.49 -12.19
N ASP A 78 6.01 -15.57 -12.69
CA ASP A 78 7.45 -15.69 -12.74
C ASP A 78 7.98 -14.88 -13.94
N MET A 79 8.67 -13.77 -13.66
CA MET A 79 9.25 -12.90 -14.68
C MET A 79 10.62 -13.39 -15.17
N GLY A 80 11.11 -14.52 -14.66
CA GLY A 80 12.46 -15.00 -14.93
C GLY A 80 13.53 -14.13 -14.29
N ARG A 81 14.79 -14.36 -14.67
CA ARG A 81 15.91 -13.49 -14.30
C ARG A 81 16.18 -12.50 -15.42
N VAL A 82 16.41 -11.25 -15.05
CA VAL A 82 17.09 -10.30 -15.92
C VAL A 82 18.57 -10.55 -15.70
N ASP A 83 19.19 -11.25 -16.65
CA ASP A 83 20.63 -11.47 -16.69
C ASP A 83 21.38 -10.17 -17.05
#